data_AF-A0A182T0J9-F1
#
_entry.id   AF-A0A182T0J9-F1
#
_cell.length_a   1.000
_cell.length_b   1.000
_cell.length_c   1.000
_cell.angle_alpha   90.00
_cell.angle_beta   90.00
_cell.angle_gamma   90.00
#
_symmetry.space_group_name_H-M   'P 1'
#
loop_
_entity.id
_entity.type
_entity.pdbx_description
1 polymer ?
#
loop_
_entity_poly.entity_id
_entity_poly.type
_entity_poly.pdbx_seq_one_letter_code
_entity_poly.pdbx_strand_id
1 'polypeptide(L)'
;MSSFTCLNCGVRFATAEMQREHYKTHWHRYNLKRKLAELPPVTIEEFEKRIIQQKTEDAAAQEDQSLYCKACRKVFKSKNAHDNHLDSRKHKDNLQQYLAQSNGPIEGGSSNSSNAMDAELEVSVKSTRAAARAAAAAAAAEEEVEVDEAMLEDGGDSDEWEDVEFENPIERNDCIFCPHHSEDLLENIKHMSIVHSFFIPDAEFCIDVEGLLTYLAEKVCRDFICLWCNEKGRTFYSLDAVRNHMTEKVHCKMLHEGAALA
;
A
#
# COMPACT_ATOMS: atom_id res chain seq x y z
N MET A 1 10.96 -0.52 48.81
CA MET A 1 11.73 -0.52 47.54
C MET A 1 10.76 -0.17 46.43
N SER A 2 11.07 0.82 45.60
CA SER A 2 10.18 1.24 44.50
C SER A 2 10.14 0.16 43.43
N SER A 3 8.95 -0.36 43.11
CA SER A 3 8.76 -1.33 42.03
C SER A 3 8.49 -0.60 40.72
N PHE A 4 9.42 -0.70 39.77
CA PHE A 4 9.26 -0.14 38.44
C PHE A 4 8.45 -1.11 37.57
N THR A 5 7.23 -0.75 37.17
CA THR A 5 6.31 -1.61 36.41
C THR A 5 5.67 -0.85 35.24
N CYS A 6 5.28 -1.58 34.20
CA CYS A 6 4.47 -1.04 33.11
C CYS A 6 3.10 -1.73 33.09
N LEU A 7 2.05 -1.00 33.48
CA LEU A 7 0.67 -1.50 33.53
C LEU A 7 0.08 -1.83 32.15
N ASN A 8 0.63 -1.27 31.07
CA ASN A 8 0.17 -1.55 29.70
C ASN A 8 0.80 -2.83 29.12
N CYS A 9 1.91 -3.30 29.71
CA CYS A 9 2.70 -4.41 29.16
C CYS A 9 2.92 -5.55 30.19
N GLY A 10 2.34 -5.44 31.38
CA GLY A 10 2.37 -6.48 32.43
C GLY A 10 3.74 -6.75 33.07
N VAL A 11 4.79 -5.99 32.73
CA VAL A 11 6.18 -6.27 33.11
C VAL A 11 6.71 -5.43 34.26
N ARG A 12 7.71 -5.98 34.96
CA ARG A 12 8.44 -5.35 36.06
C ARG A 12 9.92 -5.24 35.72
N PHE A 13 10.49 -4.08 35.97
CA PHE A 13 11.90 -3.74 35.72
C PHE A 13 12.71 -3.72 37.02
N ALA A 14 14.01 -3.99 36.91
CA ALA A 14 14.92 -3.90 38.04
C ALA A 14 15.28 -2.45 38.40
N THR A 15 15.33 -1.55 37.40
CA THR A 15 15.72 -0.15 37.55
C THR A 15 14.73 0.81 36.87
N ALA A 16 14.77 2.08 37.27
CA ALA A 16 14.01 3.15 36.63
C ALA A 16 14.47 3.44 35.18
N GLU A 17 15.73 3.13 34.86
CA GLU A 17 16.32 3.33 33.53
C GLU A 17 15.72 2.37 32.52
N MET A 18 15.69 1.07 32.85
CA MET A 18 15.04 0.04 32.01
C MET A 18 13.55 0.34 31.78
N GLN A 19 12.86 0.93 32.77
CA GLN A 19 11.47 1.36 32.60
C GLN A 19 11.34 2.51 31.58
N ARG A 20 12.25 3.49 31.61
CA ARG A 20 12.29 4.61 30.64
C ARG A 20 12.67 4.14 29.23
N GLU A 21 13.60 3.20 29.12
CA GLU A 21 13.97 2.57 27.85
C GLU A 21 12.79 1.77 27.28
N HIS A 22 12.10 0.98 28.10
CA HIS A 22 10.90 0.25 27.69
C HIS A 22 9.84 1.16 27.07
N TYR A 23 9.56 2.34 27.65
CA TYR A 23 8.58 3.29 27.08
C TYR A 23 8.93 3.77 25.65
N LYS A 24 10.20 3.66 25.22
CA LYS A 24 10.64 3.97 23.86
C LYS A 24 10.49 2.80 22.88
N THR A 25 10.35 1.56 23.38
CA THR A 25 10.30 0.36 22.53
C THR A 25 9.03 0.27 21.68
N HIS A 26 9.14 -0.33 20.50
CA HIS A 26 8.01 -0.62 19.62
C HIS A 26 6.98 -1.53 20.31
N TRP A 27 7.43 -2.50 21.11
CA TRP A 27 6.56 -3.36 21.91
C TRP A 27 5.66 -2.58 22.90
N HIS A 28 6.20 -1.54 23.55
CA HIS A 28 5.39 -0.67 24.42
C HIS A 28 4.32 0.09 23.61
N ARG A 29 4.72 0.71 22.51
CA ARG A 29 3.81 1.47 21.62
C ARG A 29 2.71 0.57 21.06
N TYR A 30 3.05 -0.66 20.66
CA TYR A 30 2.12 -1.68 20.19
C TYR A 30 1.08 -2.05 21.27
N ASN A 31 1.52 -2.39 22.48
CA ASN A 31 0.62 -2.71 23.59
C ASN A 31 -0.23 -1.52 24.06
N LEU A 32 0.28 -0.28 23.96
CA LEU A 32 -0.50 0.92 24.20
C LEU A 32 -1.64 1.07 23.18
N LYS A 33 -1.35 0.93 21.86
CA LYS A 33 -2.39 0.94 20.81
C LYS A 33 -3.44 -0.16 21.02
N ARG A 34 -3.01 -1.39 21.35
CA ARG A 34 -3.92 -2.50 21.65
C ARG A 34 -4.85 -2.19 22.82
N LYS A 35 -4.32 -1.61 23.89
CA LYS A 35 -5.11 -1.21 25.07
C LYS A 35 -6.13 -0.11 24.77
N LEU A 36 -5.81 0.84 23.88
CA LEU A 36 -6.75 1.85 23.40
C LEU A 36 -7.89 1.22 22.57
N ALA A 37 -7.61 0.14 21.84
CA ALA A 37 -8.61 -0.67 21.14
C ALA A 37 -9.30 -1.75 22.02
N GLU A 38 -9.19 -1.64 23.36
CA GLU A 38 -9.70 -2.61 24.35
C GLU A 38 -9.19 -4.05 24.20
N LEU A 39 -8.13 -4.27 23.40
CA LEU A 39 -7.55 -5.58 23.16
C LEU A 39 -6.55 -5.98 24.26
N PRO A 40 -6.44 -7.28 24.60
CA PRO A 40 -5.44 -7.77 25.55
C PRO A 40 -4.00 -7.42 25.11
N PRO A 41 -3.12 -7.06 26.06
CA PRO A 41 -1.71 -6.83 25.76
C PRO A 41 -1.00 -8.12 25.36
N VAL A 42 -0.08 -8.02 24.41
CA VAL A 42 0.67 -9.13 23.84
C VAL A 42 2.03 -9.24 24.53
N THR A 43 2.46 -10.45 24.81
CA THR A 43 3.77 -10.71 25.45
C THR A 43 4.93 -10.35 24.53
N ILE A 44 6.14 -10.21 25.07
CA ILE A 44 7.32 -9.90 24.25
C ILE A 44 7.65 -11.03 23.26
N GLU A 45 7.51 -12.29 23.69
CA GLU A 45 7.73 -13.49 22.86
C GLU A 45 6.76 -13.55 21.66
N GLU A 46 5.48 -13.25 21.88
CA GLU A 46 4.48 -13.19 20.82
C GLU A 46 4.69 -12.01 19.86
N PHE A 47 5.20 -10.89 20.36
CA PHE A 47 5.53 -9.72 19.54
C PHE A 47 6.73 -9.98 18.64
N GLU A 48 7.81 -10.56 19.17
CA GLU A 48 8.97 -11.00 18.40
C GLU A 48 8.58 -12.05 17.36
N LYS A 49 7.72 -13.01 17.72
CA LYS A 49 7.23 -14.04 16.79
C LYS A 49 6.46 -13.44 15.61
N ARG A 50 5.64 -12.40 15.83
CA ARG A 50 4.93 -11.69 14.76
C ARG A 50 5.89 -10.98 13.82
N ILE A 51 6.89 -10.26 14.35
CA ILE A 51 7.92 -9.59 13.54
C ILE A 51 8.68 -10.62 12.67
N ILE A 52 9.02 -11.78 13.23
CA ILE A 52 9.68 -12.86 12.47
C ILE A 52 8.75 -13.40 11.38
N GLN A 53 7.46 -13.61 11.69
CA GLN A 53 6.47 -14.08 10.72
C GLN A 53 6.32 -13.11 9.55
N GLN A 54 6.05 -11.83 9.83
CA GLN A 54 5.95 -10.77 8.81
C GLN A 54 7.19 -10.76 7.90
N LYS A 55 8.40 -10.70 8.49
CA LYS A 55 9.66 -10.74 7.72
C LYS A 55 9.86 -12.01 6.88
N THR A 56 9.29 -13.15 7.27
CA THR A 56 9.30 -14.37 6.43
C THR A 56 8.25 -14.35 5.32
N GLU A 57 7.11 -13.70 5.54
CA GLU A 57 6.06 -13.53 4.54
C GLU A 57 6.48 -12.51 3.47
N ASP A 58 7.08 -11.38 3.87
CA ASP A 58 7.68 -10.38 2.97
C ASP A 58 8.77 -11.00 2.09
N ALA A 59 9.68 -11.79 2.69
CA ALA A 59 10.73 -12.50 1.96
C ALA A 59 10.14 -13.52 0.96
N ALA A 60 9.08 -14.23 1.32
CA ALA A 60 8.40 -15.16 0.41
C ALA A 60 7.66 -14.41 -0.72
N ALA A 61 7.04 -13.26 -0.43
CA ALA A 61 6.40 -12.41 -1.42
C ALA A 61 7.40 -11.81 -2.42
N GLN A 62 8.62 -11.48 -1.97
CA GLN A 62 9.72 -11.07 -2.85
C GLN A 62 10.22 -12.22 -3.75
N GLU A 63 10.27 -13.47 -3.25
CA GLU A 63 10.63 -14.63 -4.09
C GLU A 63 9.58 -14.93 -5.17
N ASP A 64 8.28 -14.78 -4.87
CA ASP A 64 7.17 -15.02 -5.81
C ASP A 64 7.07 -13.94 -6.93
N GLN A 65 7.76 -12.81 -6.79
CA GLN A 65 7.91 -11.81 -7.86
C GLN A 65 9.01 -12.15 -8.88
N SER A 66 9.71 -13.29 -8.72
CA SER A 66 10.78 -13.68 -9.65
C SER A 66 10.24 -14.12 -11.03
N LEU A 67 10.63 -13.39 -12.07
CA LEU A 67 10.13 -13.55 -13.44
C LEU A 67 11.15 -14.25 -14.33
N TYR A 68 10.69 -15.13 -15.23
CA TYR A 68 11.55 -15.96 -16.07
C TYR A 68 11.31 -15.74 -17.57
N CYS A 69 12.37 -15.33 -18.26
CA CYS A 69 12.39 -15.20 -19.72
C CYS A 69 12.80 -16.52 -20.38
N LYS A 70 11.90 -17.12 -21.19
CA LYS A 70 12.18 -18.41 -21.87
C LYS A 70 13.22 -18.29 -22.99
N ALA A 71 13.17 -17.21 -23.78
CA ALA A 71 14.07 -17.00 -24.93
C ALA A 71 15.54 -16.83 -24.49
N CYS A 72 15.78 -16.12 -23.38
CA CYS A 72 17.11 -15.88 -22.84
C CYS A 72 17.50 -16.83 -21.69
N ARG A 73 16.56 -17.67 -21.20
CA ARG A 73 16.71 -18.60 -20.06
C ARG A 73 17.24 -17.92 -18.79
N LYS A 74 16.71 -16.73 -18.47
CA LYS A 74 17.14 -15.92 -17.31
C LYS A 74 16.00 -15.68 -16.34
N VAL A 75 16.30 -15.77 -15.05
CA VAL A 75 15.41 -15.39 -13.94
C VAL A 75 15.81 -14.00 -13.45
N PHE A 76 14.81 -13.15 -13.20
CA PHE A 76 14.93 -11.77 -12.76
C PHE A 76 14.27 -11.61 -11.40
N LYS A 77 14.88 -10.84 -10.50
CA LYS A 77 14.41 -10.66 -9.11
C LYS A 77 13.29 -9.62 -8.95
N SER A 78 12.95 -8.89 -10.01
CA SER A 78 11.88 -7.88 -9.99
C SER A 78 11.29 -7.70 -11.39
N LYS A 79 10.04 -7.21 -11.44
CA LYS A 79 9.34 -6.90 -12.68
C LYS A 79 10.09 -5.87 -13.53
N ASN A 80 10.52 -4.76 -12.93
CA ASN A 80 11.25 -3.71 -13.64
C ASN A 80 12.56 -4.21 -14.27
N ALA A 81 13.26 -5.17 -13.65
CA ALA A 81 14.46 -5.77 -14.23
C ALA A 81 14.15 -6.74 -15.39
N HIS A 82 12.99 -7.40 -15.36
CA HIS A 82 12.51 -8.26 -16.43
C HIS A 82 12.03 -7.44 -17.65
N ASP A 83 11.28 -6.37 -17.44
CA ASP A 83 10.70 -5.59 -18.52
C ASP A 83 11.79 -4.83 -19.29
N ASN A 84 12.74 -4.20 -18.57
CA ASN A 84 13.98 -3.67 -19.17
C ASN A 84 14.82 -4.73 -19.91
N HIS A 85 14.70 -6.01 -19.55
CA HIS A 85 15.35 -7.09 -20.28
C HIS A 85 14.66 -7.37 -21.62
N LEU A 86 13.31 -7.40 -21.67
CA LEU A 86 12.55 -7.61 -22.90
C LEU A 86 12.87 -6.53 -23.95
N ASP A 87 13.04 -5.28 -23.50
CA ASP A 87 13.36 -4.16 -24.40
C ASP A 87 14.79 -4.17 -24.96
N SER A 88 15.70 -4.89 -24.31
CA SER A 88 17.10 -4.97 -24.71
C SER A 88 17.24 -5.59 -26.11
N ARG A 89 18.08 -4.97 -26.97
CA ARG A 89 18.40 -5.50 -28.30
C ARG A 89 18.86 -6.97 -28.25
N LYS A 90 19.62 -7.34 -27.22
CA LYS A 90 20.06 -8.74 -26.96
C LYS A 90 18.92 -9.71 -26.71
N HIS A 91 17.81 -9.27 -26.13
CA HIS A 91 16.61 -10.10 -25.99
C HIS A 91 15.92 -10.28 -27.35
N LYS A 92 15.73 -9.18 -28.09
CA LYS A 92 15.09 -9.17 -29.42
C LYS A 92 15.84 -10.08 -30.41
N ASP A 93 17.17 -10.01 -30.44
CA ASP A 93 18.03 -10.89 -31.24
C ASP A 93 17.87 -12.40 -30.85
N ASN A 94 17.88 -12.70 -29.54
CA ASN A 94 17.72 -14.07 -29.04
C ASN A 94 16.30 -14.62 -29.25
N LEU A 95 15.27 -13.78 -29.14
CA LEU A 95 13.88 -14.13 -29.39
C LEU A 95 13.68 -14.49 -30.87
N GLN A 96 14.27 -13.72 -31.79
CA GLN A 96 14.25 -14.01 -33.22
C GLN A 96 14.92 -15.36 -33.54
N GLN A 97 16.06 -15.67 -32.91
CA GLN A 97 16.73 -16.98 -33.04
C GLN A 97 15.90 -18.12 -32.44
N TYR A 98 15.26 -17.89 -31.29
CA TYR A 98 14.39 -18.87 -30.63
C TYR A 98 13.16 -19.21 -31.50
N LEU A 99 12.51 -18.20 -32.07
CA LEU A 99 11.37 -18.37 -32.98
C LEU A 99 11.76 -19.07 -34.29
N ALA A 100 12.94 -18.77 -34.83
CA ALA A 100 13.49 -19.47 -36.00
C ALA A 100 13.77 -20.96 -35.71
N GLN A 101 14.13 -21.32 -34.48
CA GLN A 101 14.35 -22.72 -34.07
C GLN A 101 13.05 -23.47 -33.77
N SER A 102 11.96 -22.79 -33.38
CA SER A 102 10.66 -23.44 -33.14
C SER A 102 9.88 -23.81 -34.40
N ASN A 103 10.26 -23.30 -35.58
CA ASN A 103 9.63 -23.61 -36.87
C ASN A 103 10.35 -24.75 -37.64
N GLY A 104 10.61 -25.86 -36.95
CA GLY A 104 10.98 -27.16 -37.55
C GLY A 104 9.74 -28.04 -37.81
N PRO A 105 9.78 -28.98 -38.76
CA PRO A 105 8.58 -29.62 -39.29
C PRO A 105 7.89 -30.56 -38.28
N ILE A 106 6.59 -30.33 -38.07
CA ILE A 106 5.69 -31.28 -37.42
C ILE A 106 4.97 -32.07 -38.52
N GLU A 107 5.37 -33.33 -38.74
CA GLU A 107 4.61 -34.25 -39.57
C GLU A 107 3.41 -34.83 -38.79
N GLY A 108 2.21 -34.69 -39.36
CA GLY A 108 1.08 -35.60 -39.10
C GLY A 108 -0.08 -35.09 -38.24
N GLY A 109 -1.14 -34.55 -38.88
CA GLY A 109 -2.51 -34.62 -38.34
C GLY A 109 -3.41 -33.37 -38.44
N SER A 110 -4.02 -33.16 -39.62
CA SER A 110 -5.31 -32.46 -39.90
C SER A 110 -6.20 -32.14 -38.67
N SER A 111 -6.89 -31.00 -38.49
CA SER A 111 -7.32 -29.86 -39.35
C SER A 111 -8.03 -28.80 -38.44
N ASN A 112 -8.41 -27.57 -38.80
CA ASN A 112 -8.43 -26.83 -40.08
C ASN A 112 -8.40 -25.29 -39.91
N SER A 113 -8.09 -24.59 -41.01
CA SER A 113 -8.43 -23.20 -41.43
C SER A 113 -8.57 -22.00 -40.47
N SER A 114 -7.83 -20.94 -40.87
CA SER A 114 -8.20 -19.50 -40.86
C SER A 114 -8.52 -18.81 -39.53
N ASN A 115 -7.54 -18.08 -39.00
CA ASN A 115 -7.34 -16.67 -39.39
C ASN A 115 -5.91 -16.21 -39.01
N ALA A 116 -5.26 -15.47 -39.90
CA ALA A 116 -4.14 -14.63 -39.52
C ALA A 116 -4.71 -13.26 -39.15
N MET A 117 -4.48 -12.79 -37.91
CA MET A 117 -3.99 -11.47 -37.46
C MET A 117 -3.71 -11.60 -35.95
N ASP A 118 -2.77 -10.81 -35.41
CA ASP A 118 -2.31 -10.79 -34.01
C ASP A 118 -1.77 -12.09 -33.39
N ALA A 119 -0.43 -12.10 -33.19
CA ALA A 119 0.27 -13.07 -32.36
C ALA A 119 1.53 -12.45 -31.73
N GLU A 120 1.39 -11.32 -31.03
CA GLU A 120 2.34 -10.96 -29.98
C GLU A 120 2.20 -11.98 -28.84
N LEU A 121 2.93 -13.09 -28.98
CA LEU A 121 2.92 -14.16 -28.01
C LEU A 121 3.70 -13.71 -26.76
N GLU A 122 3.02 -13.21 -25.73
CA GLU A 122 3.65 -12.88 -24.44
C GLU A 122 4.31 -14.13 -23.84
N VAL A 123 5.63 -14.27 -24.01
CA VAL A 123 6.41 -15.40 -23.48
C VAL A 123 6.80 -15.16 -22.00
N SER A 124 5.82 -14.75 -21.19
CA SER A 124 5.96 -14.57 -19.74
C SER A 124 5.08 -15.59 -19.00
N VAL A 125 5.66 -16.35 -18.07
CA VAL A 125 4.92 -17.29 -17.23
C VAL A 125 5.50 -17.24 -15.81
N LYS A 126 4.62 -17.05 -14.81
CA LYS A 126 4.98 -17.13 -13.39
C LYS A 126 5.59 -18.51 -13.08
N SER A 127 6.63 -18.55 -12.25
CA SER A 127 7.35 -19.79 -11.92
C SER A 127 6.40 -20.88 -11.42
N THR A 128 6.33 -22.03 -12.10
CA THR A 128 5.29 -23.06 -11.87
C THR A 128 5.49 -23.92 -10.61
N ARG A 129 6.26 -23.45 -9.63
CA ARG A 129 6.35 -24.09 -8.30
C ARG A 129 5.09 -23.88 -7.44
N ALA A 130 4.16 -23.04 -7.87
CA ALA A 130 2.87 -22.79 -7.21
C ALA A 130 1.96 -24.04 -7.07
N ALA A 131 2.00 -24.99 -8.01
CA ALA A 131 1.07 -26.12 -8.04
C ALA A 131 1.17 -27.07 -6.82
N ALA A 132 2.31 -27.10 -6.13
CA ALA A 132 2.52 -27.93 -4.95
C ALA A 132 2.12 -27.25 -3.62
N ARG A 133 1.94 -25.92 -3.59
CA ARG A 133 1.58 -25.16 -2.37
C ARG A 133 0.09 -24.81 -2.30
N ALA A 134 -0.61 -24.77 -3.43
CA ALA A 134 -2.05 -24.49 -3.49
C ALA A 134 -2.94 -25.47 -2.68
N ALA A 135 -2.45 -26.67 -2.36
CA ALA A 135 -3.15 -27.65 -1.52
C ALA A 135 -3.03 -27.41 0.00
N ALA A 136 -2.12 -26.53 0.44
CA ALA A 136 -1.84 -26.29 1.86
C ALA A 136 -2.37 -24.93 2.38
N ALA A 137 -2.50 -23.92 1.51
CA ALA A 137 -2.85 -22.54 1.88
C ALA A 137 -4.36 -22.25 1.98
N ALA A 138 -5.21 -23.29 2.04
CA ALA A 138 -6.68 -23.14 2.06
C ALA A 138 -7.28 -23.06 3.49
N ALA A 139 -6.46 -22.85 4.53
CA ALA A 139 -6.89 -22.78 5.92
C ALA A 139 -6.10 -21.71 6.70
N ALA A 140 -6.81 -20.74 7.30
CA ALA A 140 -6.33 -19.54 8.00
C ALA A 140 -5.66 -18.49 7.05
N ALA A 141 -6.10 -17.23 6.89
CA ALA A 141 -6.82 -16.26 7.74
C ALA A 141 -6.03 -15.89 9.01
N GLU A 142 -5.49 -14.68 9.19
CA GLU A 142 -6.13 -13.35 9.07
C GLU A 142 -5.12 -12.22 8.75
N GLU A 143 -5.68 -11.05 8.45
CA GLU A 143 -5.12 -9.72 8.13
C GLU A 143 -3.82 -9.27 8.84
N GLU A 144 -2.82 -8.80 8.08
CA GLU A 144 -1.66 -8.02 8.58
C GLU A 144 -1.51 -6.68 7.84
N VAL A 145 -0.95 -5.69 8.54
CA VAL A 145 -0.73 -4.31 8.07
C VAL A 145 0.79 -4.08 7.96
N GLU A 146 1.27 -3.73 6.76
CA GLU A 146 2.64 -3.30 6.55
C GLU A 146 2.90 -1.94 7.23
N VAL A 147 4.02 -1.84 7.94
CA VAL A 147 4.65 -0.56 8.31
C VAL A 147 6.09 -0.66 7.81
N ASP A 148 6.38 0.06 6.72
CA ASP A 148 7.64 -0.06 5.98
C ASP A 148 8.84 0.40 6.83
N GLU A 149 9.76 -0.51 7.15
CA GLU A 149 10.91 -0.31 8.04
C GLU A 149 12.17 0.04 7.22
N ALA A 150 12.08 1.10 6.41
CA ALA A 150 13.07 1.39 5.37
C ALA A 150 13.60 2.84 5.30
N MET A 151 13.85 3.53 6.43
CA MET A 151 14.75 4.71 6.51
C MET A 151 15.28 4.94 7.94
N LEU A 152 16.21 4.10 8.44
CA LEU A 152 16.94 4.36 9.69
C LEU A 152 18.40 3.87 9.61
N GLU A 153 19.21 4.54 8.78
CA GLU A 153 20.68 4.47 8.86
C GLU A 153 21.31 5.86 8.66
N ASP A 154 21.07 6.77 9.60
CA ASP A 154 22.08 7.76 10.00
C ASP A 154 21.99 8.04 11.51
N GLY A 155 23.12 8.40 12.11
CA GLY A 155 23.28 8.58 13.56
C GLY A 155 23.84 9.94 13.94
N GLY A 156 22.99 10.96 14.00
CA GLY A 156 23.33 12.28 14.53
C GLY A 156 22.24 13.33 14.25
N ASP A 157 22.02 14.23 15.22
CA ASP A 157 21.05 15.35 15.24
C ASP A 157 19.55 14.98 15.05
N SER A 158 18.65 15.29 15.98
CA SER A 158 18.24 16.60 16.54
C SER A 158 17.17 17.30 15.70
N ASP A 159 15.91 16.93 15.92
CA ASP A 159 14.70 17.73 15.70
C ASP A 159 14.66 18.65 14.46
N GLU A 160 15.00 18.10 13.29
CA GLU A 160 14.71 18.70 11.99
C GLU A 160 14.09 17.63 11.08
N TRP A 161 12.83 17.29 11.35
CA TRP A 161 11.98 16.78 10.29
C TRP A 161 11.81 17.95 9.33
N GLU A 162 12.46 17.91 8.16
CA GLU A 162 12.15 18.83 7.08
C GLU A 162 10.66 18.65 6.76
N ASP A 163 9.85 19.61 7.20
CA ASP A 163 8.49 19.81 6.70
C ASP A 163 8.63 20.11 5.21
N VAL A 164 8.63 19.04 4.40
CA VAL A 164 8.47 19.13 2.96
C VAL A 164 7.13 19.81 2.74
N GLU A 165 7.22 21.10 2.40
CA GLU A 165 6.11 22.06 2.39
C GLU A 165 4.99 21.52 1.48
N PHE A 166 4.02 20.84 2.10
CA PHE A 166 2.94 20.16 1.40
C PHE A 166 1.99 21.23 0.88
N GLU A 167 2.19 21.62 -0.38
CA GLU A 167 1.40 22.65 -1.05
C GLU A 167 -0.05 22.16 -1.16
N ASN A 168 -0.91 22.67 -0.27
CA ASN A 168 -2.26 22.15 -0.13
C ASN A 168 -3.13 22.62 -1.31
N PRO A 169 -3.76 21.72 -2.09
CA PRO A 169 -4.55 22.10 -3.26
C PRO A 169 -5.71 23.06 -2.94
N ILE A 170 -6.21 23.09 -1.70
CA ILE A 170 -7.29 24.00 -1.28
C ILE A 170 -6.84 25.46 -1.29
N GLU A 171 -5.58 25.77 -0.93
CA GLU A 171 -5.02 27.13 -0.98
C GLU A 171 -4.98 27.70 -2.41
N ARG A 172 -5.02 26.81 -3.41
CA ARG A 172 -5.00 27.12 -4.83
C ARG A 172 -6.36 26.89 -5.50
N ASN A 173 -7.44 26.70 -4.73
CA ASN A 173 -8.79 26.39 -5.23
C ASN A 173 -8.88 25.15 -6.14
N ASP A 174 -7.95 24.20 -6.00
CA ASP A 174 -7.93 22.95 -6.75
C ASP A 174 -8.82 21.89 -6.08
N CYS A 175 -9.48 21.06 -6.89
CA CYS A 175 -10.33 19.99 -6.40
C CYS A 175 -9.47 18.86 -5.80
N ILE A 176 -9.85 18.37 -4.61
CA ILE A 176 -9.15 17.25 -3.95
C ILE A 176 -9.36 15.90 -4.66
N PHE A 177 -10.45 15.75 -5.43
CA PHE A 177 -10.82 14.49 -6.08
C PHE A 177 -10.40 14.36 -7.55
N CYS A 178 -10.03 15.46 -8.22
CA CYS A 178 -9.70 15.47 -9.65
C CYS A 178 -8.83 16.69 -10.02
N PRO A 179 -8.23 16.77 -11.22
CA PRO A 179 -7.35 17.88 -11.61
C PRO A 179 -8.12 19.14 -12.08
N HIS A 180 -9.28 19.44 -11.47
CA HIS A 180 -10.06 20.64 -11.77
C HIS A 180 -9.61 21.80 -10.87
N HIS A 181 -9.38 22.96 -11.47
CA HIS A 181 -9.09 24.22 -10.79
C HIS A 181 -10.33 25.14 -10.85
N SER A 182 -10.69 25.77 -9.75
CA SER A 182 -11.84 26.69 -9.67
C SER A 182 -11.39 28.13 -9.38
N GLU A 183 -12.19 29.11 -9.82
CA GLU A 183 -11.86 30.54 -9.64
C GLU A 183 -11.80 30.95 -8.16
N ASP A 184 -12.76 30.47 -7.35
CA ASP A 184 -12.88 30.71 -5.92
C ASP A 184 -13.21 29.42 -5.16
N LEU A 185 -12.92 29.39 -3.84
CA LEU A 185 -13.25 28.26 -2.94
C LEU A 185 -14.74 27.85 -3.01
N LEU A 186 -15.64 28.83 -3.15
CA LEU A 186 -17.08 28.57 -3.28
C LEU A 186 -17.43 27.83 -4.58
N GLU A 187 -16.74 28.12 -5.68
CA GLU A 187 -16.90 27.39 -6.94
C GLU A 187 -16.20 26.02 -6.90
N ASN A 188 -15.12 25.86 -6.14
CA ASN A 188 -14.54 24.55 -5.84
C ASN A 188 -15.54 23.65 -5.08
N ILE A 189 -16.18 24.16 -4.03
CA ILE A 189 -17.22 23.42 -3.28
C ILE A 189 -18.43 23.07 -4.15
N LYS A 190 -18.87 23.97 -5.04
CA LYS A 190 -19.93 23.69 -6.02
C LYS A 190 -19.51 22.59 -7.00
N HIS A 191 -18.29 22.65 -7.54
CA HIS A 191 -17.73 21.58 -8.39
C HIS A 191 -17.69 20.24 -7.66
N MET A 192 -17.16 20.20 -6.43
CA MET A 192 -17.11 19.00 -5.58
C MET A 192 -18.50 18.42 -5.32
N SER A 193 -19.52 19.26 -5.06
CA SER A 193 -20.88 18.78 -4.82
C SER A 193 -21.59 18.27 -6.08
N ILE A 194 -21.39 18.91 -7.24
CA ILE A 194 -22.07 18.51 -8.49
C ILE A 194 -21.37 17.33 -9.17
N VAL A 195 -20.05 17.40 -9.33
CA VAL A 195 -19.26 16.41 -10.09
C VAL A 195 -18.91 15.20 -9.24
N HIS A 196 -18.58 15.41 -7.96
CA HIS A 196 -18.13 14.34 -7.07
C HIS A 196 -19.17 13.91 -6.04
N SER A 197 -20.37 14.53 -6.01
CA SER A 197 -21.40 14.25 -5.01
C SER A 197 -20.92 14.41 -3.55
N PHE A 198 -19.93 15.29 -3.33
CA PHE A 198 -19.41 15.60 -2.01
C PHE A 198 -20.35 16.59 -1.29
N PHE A 199 -20.64 16.31 -0.03
CA PHE A 199 -21.46 17.16 0.83
C PHE A 199 -20.85 17.19 2.22
N ILE A 200 -20.92 18.35 2.87
CA ILE A 200 -20.53 18.55 4.27
C ILE A 200 -21.79 18.36 5.11
N PRO A 201 -21.89 17.29 5.91
CA PRO A 201 -23.03 17.06 6.80
C PRO A 201 -23.19 18.20 7.79
N ASP A 202 -24.44 18.56 8.08
CA ASP A 202 -24.83 19.56 9.07
C ASP A 202 -24.02 20.88 8.96
N ALA A 203 -23.76 21.32 7.73
CA ALA A 203 -22.90 22.46 7.40
C ALA A 203 -23.28 23.79 8.10
N GLU A 204 -24.51 23.92 8.60
CA GLU A 204 -24.95 25.05 9.42
C GLU A 204 -24.22 25.19 10.77
N PHE A 205 -23.58 24.10 11.26
CA PHE A 205 -22.73 24.11 12.46
C PHE A 205 -21.22 24.12 12.12
N CYS A 206 -20.84 24.14 10.84
CA CYS A 206 -19.45 24.20 10.43
C CYS A 206 -18.92 25.64 10.54
N ILE A 207 -18.18 25.92 11.61
CA ILE A 207 -17.61 27.25 11.90
C ILE A 207 -16.47 27.59 10.92
N ASP A 208 -15.73 26.59 10.46
CA ASP A 208 -14.57 26.72 9.58
C ASP A 208 -14.60 25.67 8.47
N VAL A 209 -15.17 26.05 7.33
CA VAL A 209 -15.27 25.22 6.13
C VAL A 209 -13.92 25.11 5.42
N GLU A 210 -13.09 26.15 5.50
CA GLU A 210 -11.78 26.21 4.84
C GLU A 210 -10.81 25.25 5.54
N GLY A 211 -10.66 25.35 6.87
CA GLY A 211 -9.86 24.43 7.67
C GLY A 211 -10.33 22.97 7.57
N LEU A 212 -11.65 22.72 7.48
CA LEU A 212 -12.18 21.38 7.21
C LEU A 212 -11.70 20.85 5.85
N LEU A 213 -11.79 21.65 4.78
CA LEU A 213 -11.35 21.24 3.45
C LEU A 213 -9.84 21.04 3.39
N THR A 214 -9.05 21.92 4.00
CA THR A 214 -7.59 21.83 4.14
C THR A 214 -7.18 20.50 4.80
N TYR A 215 -7.85 20.09 5.88
CA TYR A 215 -7.63 18.80 6.54
C TYR A 215 -8.05 17.59 5.69
N LEU A 216 -9.18 17.67 4.98
CA LEU A 216 -9.59 16.60 4.04
C LEU A 216 -8.63 16.49 2.86
N ALA A 217 -8.06 17.60 2.39
CA ALA A 217 -7.07 17.64 1.34
C ALA A 217 -5.74 17.01 1.77
N GLU A 218 -5.27 17.28 2.99
CA GLU A 218 -4.11 16.61 3.57
C GLU A 218 -4.33 15.08 3.61
N LYS A 219 -5.46 14.63 4.15
CA LYS A 219 -5.79 13.19 4.16
C LYS A 219 -5.79 12.53 2.78
N VAL A 220 -6.34 13.19 1.76
CA VAL A 220 -6.43 12.61 0.40
C VAL A 220 -5.12 12.74 -0.37
N CYS A 221 -4.37 13.83 -0.20
CA CYS A 221 -3.27 14.19 -1.09
C CYS A 221 -1.87 14.04 -0.45
N ARG A 222 -1.76 14.04 0.89
CA ARG A 222 -0.54 13.73 1.66
C ARG A 222 -0.54 12.26 2.08
N ASP A 223 -1.60 11.82 2.76
CA ASP A 223 -1.67 10.46 3.35
C ASP A 223 -2.24 9.40 2.39
N PHE A 224 -2.79 9.82 1.24
CA PHE A 224 -3.52 8.99 0.27
C PHE A 224 -4.69 8.18 0.87
N ILE A 225 -5.36 8.71 1.90
CA ILE A 225 -6.47 8.05 2.61
C ILE A 225 -7.82 8.38 1.95
N CYS A 226 -8.60 7.33 1.68
CA CYS A 226 -9.98 7.48 1.24
C CYS A 226 -10.92 7.89 2.39
N LEU A 227 -11.57 9.05 2.25
CA LEU A 227 -12.46 9.67 3.26
C LEU A 227 -13.67 8.83 3.70
N TRP A 228 -14.03 7.80 2.92
CA TRP A 228 -15.14 6.88 3.24
C TRP A 228 -14.66 5.54 3.78
N CYS A 229 -13.58 4.97 3.23
CA CYS A 229 -13.06 3.69 3.71
C CYS A 229 -12.27 3.80 5.01
N ASN A 230 -11.65 4.97 5.28
CA ASN A 230 -10.73 5.19 6.40
C ASN A 230 -9.65 4.09 6.48
N GLU A 231 -9.11 3.83 7.67
CA GLU A 231 -8.10 2.80 7.96
C GLU A 231 -8.58 1.35 7.71
N LYS A 232 -9.89 1.15 7.47
CA LYS A 232 -10.45 -0.15 7.04
C LYS A 232 -10.41 -0.33 5.51
N GLY A 233 -9.87 0.65 4.80
CA GLY A 233 -9.68 0.66 3.36
C GLY A 233 -8.34 0.06 2.92
N ARG A 234 -8.20 -0.11 1.61
CA ARG A 234 -6.90 -0.39 0.98
C ARG A 234 -5.96 0.78 1.26
N THR A 235 -4.69 0.48 1.51
CA THR A 235 -3.62 1.47 1.39
C THR A 235 -3.48 1.89 -0.08
N PHE A 236 -3.18 3.16 -0.31
CA PHE A 236 -2.92 3.71 -1.64
C PHE A 236 -1.50 4.28 -1.67
N TYR A 237 -0.82 4.10 -2.80
CA TYR A 237 0.58 4.50 -2.98
C TYR A 237 0.75 5.72 -3.89
N SER A 238 -0.35 6.38 -4.27
CA SER A 238 -0.34 7.64 -5.00
C SER A 238 -1.68 8.39 -4.93
N LEU A 239 -1.60 9.70 -5.14
CA LEU A 239 -2.74 10.62 -5.28
C LEU A 239 -3.71 10.18 -6.38
N ASP A 240 -3.19 9.73 -7.53
CA ASP A 240 -4.05 9.24 -8.63
C ASP A 240 -4.76 7.93 -8.26
N ALA A 241 -4.12 7.03 -7.51
CA ALA A 241 -4.72 5.77 -7.10
C ALA A 241 -5.90 5.99 -6.12
N VAL A 242 -5.75 6.91 -5.14
CA VAL A 242 -6.84 7.25 -4.23
C VAL A 242 -7.94 8.04 -4.93
N ARG A 243 -7.61 9.01 -5.81
CA ARG A 243 -8.61 9.75 -6.61
C ARG A 243 -9.43 8.85 -7.52
N ASN A 244 -8.78 7.93 -8.25
CA ASN A 244 -9.47 6.95 -9.09
C ASN A 244 -10.36 6.03 -8.25
N HIS A 245 -9.89 5.52 -7.10
CA HIS A 245 -10.73 4.75 -6.19
C HIS A 245 -11.96 5.54 -5.70
N MET A 246 -11.75 6.80 -5.30
CA MET A 246 -12.82 7.64 -4.74
C MET A 246 -13.88 7.98 -5.78
N THR A 247 -13.47 8.20 -7.03
CA THR A 247 -14.38 8.47 -8.16
C THR A 247 -15.08 7.20 -8.67
N GLU A 248 -14.36 6.10 -8.91
CA GLU A 248 -14.93 4.84 -9.38
C GLU A 248 -15.96 4.24 -8.41
N LYS A 249 -15.73 4.37 -7.10
CA LYS A 249 -16.63 3.84 -6.06
C LYS A 249 -17.58 4.86 -5.47
N VAL A 250 -17.53 6.11 -5.94
CA VAL A 250 -18.31 7.24 -5.40
C VAL A 250 -18.10 7.43 -3.89
N HIS A 251 -16.86 7.19 -3.44
CA HIS A 251 -16.37 7.40 -2.07
C HIS A 251 -15.87 8.85 -1.83
N CYS A 252 -16.22 9.80 -2.71
CA CYS A 252 -16.00 11.24 -2.51
C CYS A 252 -16.97 11.84 -1.47
N LYS A 253 -17.17 11.16 -0.33
CA LYS A 253 -18.06 11.54 0.76
C LYS A 253 -17.33 11.30 2.08
N MET A 254 -17.53 12.18 3.05
CA MET A 254 -17.01 11.98 4.41
C MET A 254 -17.93 11.06 5.21
N LEU A 255 -17.34 10.10 5.94
CA LEU A 255 -18.10 9.23 6.84
C LEU A 255 -18.58 10.04 8.06
N HIS A 256 -19.90 10.13 8.26
CA HIS A 256 -20.51 10.94 9.32
C HIS A 256 -21.42 10.12 10.27
N GLU A 257 -21.30 8.80 10.23
CA GLU A 257 -22.06 7.87 11.07
C GLU A 257 -21.10 6.96 11.85
N GLY A 258 -21.51 6.51 13.04
CA GLY A 258 -20.74 5.58 13.86
C GLY A 258 -19.57 6.24 14.59
N ALA A 259 -18.37 5.68 14.44
CA ALA A 259 -17.18 6.02 15.24
C ALA A 259 -16.64 7.46 15.03
N ALA A 260 -17.19 8.22 14.08
CA ALA A 260 -16.89 9.65 13.93
C ALA A 260 -17.61 10.55 14.98
N LEU A 261 -18.54 9.99 15.76
CA LEU A 261 -19.31 10.65 16.83
C LEU A 261 -18.95 10.15 18.24
N ALA A 262 -17.87 9.37 18.38
CA ALA A 262 -17.47 8.67 19.61
C ALA A 262 -16.23 9.30 20.27
#